data_AF-A0A9E2UDY1-F1
#
_entry.id   AF-A0A9E2UDY1-F1
#
_cell.length_a   1.000
_cell.length_b   1.000
_cell.length_c   1.000
_cell.angle_alpha   90.00
_cell.angle_beta   90.00
_cell.angle_gamma   90.00
#
_symmetry.space_group_name_H-M   'P 1'
#
loop_
_entity.id
_entity.type
_entity.pdbx_description
1 polymer ?
#
loop_
_entity_poly.entity_id
_entity_poly.type
_entity_poly.pdbx_seq_one_letter_code
_entity_poly.pdbx_strand_id
1 'polypeptide(L)'
;MFRTEKRRSPSGRAYPWIVRSTAMVNQYYIYAVDENFGPFFLKFCSYFPYNAKLCLNGHEYAKRQLEREGIAYEALDNGVLSCADPRRLQQICDGLSADKIDRLLRKWLHLLPDPFTTADQKAGYRYDISILQAEFSLTQVLDRPVHGRLFFEQVIRENLDLGRPDEVQLIFDRRITRRTPGRRRTRILTQGVTPSLHVYYKSTRIKQYHKEQRALRTETTINNTYDFGIGKRLHNLAKLRDIGFRANRRLLQVERLSYDCILAEDTFQQINGPIERAGQRASGLRFAEPRIHALWHALILFRLLPNGFRRADL
;
A
#
# COMPACT_ATOMS: atom_id res chain seq x y z
N MET A 1 19.78 22.65 -0.20
CA MET A 1 21.13 22.04 -0.22
C MET A 1 21.79 22.24 1.14
N PHE A 2 22.96 21.63 1.35
CA PHE A 2 23.76 21.87 2.55
C PHE A 2 24.95 22.76 2.20
N ARG A 3 25.29 23.70 3.09
CA ARG A 3 26.47 24.57 2.97
C ARG A 3 27.29 24.46 4.24
N THR A 4 28.57 24.79 4.14
CA THR A 4 29.46 24.90 5.29
C THR A 4 29.53 26.35 5.75
N GLU A 5 29.18 26.59 7.01
CA GLU A 5 29.36 27.87 7.68
C GLU A 5 30.42 27.74 8.77
N LYS A 6 31.12 28.85 9.07
CA LYS A 6 32.10 28.90 10.15
C LYS A 6 31.38 29.23 11.46
N ARG A 7 31.39 28.31 12.43
CA ARG A 7 30.92 28.54 13.81
C ARG A 7 32.10 28.67 14.76
N ARG A 8 31.88 29.22 15.95
CA ARG A 8 32.88 29.31 17.02
C ARG A 8 32.45 28.48 18.23
N SER A 9 33.38 27.76 18.84
CA SER A 9 33.15 27.09 20.13
C SER A 9 33.06 28.11 21.27
N PRO A 10 32.59 27.71 22.47
CA PRO A 10 32.67 28.56 23.66
C PRO A 10 34.10 29.05 23.97
N SER A 11 35.12 28.28 23.59
CA SER A 11 36.54 28.64 23.68
C SER A 11 37.06 29.52 22.53
N GLY A 12 36.19 30.00 21.63
CA GLY A 12 36.52 30.90 20.53
C GLY A 12 37.12 30.23 19.27
N ARG A 13 37.40 28.93 19.30
CA ARG A 13 37.95 28.16 18.17
C ARG A 13 36.91 28.03 17.06
N ALA A 14 37.31 28.37 15.84
CA ALA A 14 36.45 28.22 14.68
C ALA A 14 36.37 26.75 14.20
N TYR A 15 35.18 26.29 13.83
CA TYR A 15 34.97 24.98 13.21
C TYR A 15 33.93 25.06 12.08
N PRO A 16 34.05 24.22 11.04
CA PRO A 16 33.06 24.13 9.98
C PRO A 16 31.78 23.45 10.48
N TRP A 17 30.63 24.00 10.12
CA TRP A 17 29.33 23.45 10.45
C TRP A 17 28.43 23.37 9.23
N ILE A 18 27.78 22.22 9.06
CA ILE A 18 26.89 22.00 7.92
C ILE A 18 25.50 22.54 8.25
N VAL A 19 25.03 23.52 7.46
CA VAL A 19 23.70 24.13 7.58
C VAL A 19 22.85 23.86 6.34
N ARG A 20 21.53 23.89 6.50
CA ARG A 20 20.60 23.90 5.37
C ARG A 20 20.53 25.30 4.79
N SER A 21 20.64 25.39 3.46
CA SER A 21 20.55 26.65 2.73
C SER A 21 19.96 26.42 1.34
N THR A 22 19.65 27.53 0.65
CA THR A 22 19.14 27.54 -0.72
C THR A 22 20.22 28.08 -1.64
N ALA A 23 20.51 27.36 -2.73
CA ALA A 23 21.27 27.90 -3.85
C ALA A 23 20.86 27.21 -5.15
N MET A 24 21.16 27.88 -6.26
CA MET A 24 21.08 27.30 -7.59
C MET A 24 22.26 26.35 -7.77
N VAL A 25 21.97 25.06 -7.94
CA VAL A 25 22.96 23.99 -8.13
C VAL A 25 22.49 23.06 -9.25
N ASN A 26 23.44 22.51 -9.98
CA ASN A 26 23.10 21.52 -11.01
C ASN A 26 22.69 20.20 -10.35
N GLN A 27 21.72 19.53 -10.98
CA GLN A 27 21.24 18.22 -10.59
C GLN A 27 21.33 17.30 -11.80
N TYR A 28 22.17 16.29 -11.73
CA TYR A 28 22.33 15.31 -12.80
C TYR A 28 21.41 14.12 -12.53
N TYR A 29 20.60 13.74 -13.51
CA TYR A 29 19.73 12.57 -13.46
C TYR A 29 20.25 11.52 -14.42
N ILE A 30 20.47 10.32 -13.91
CA ILE A 30 20.92 9.17 -14.68
C ILE A 30 19.80 8.13 -14.58
N TYR A 31 19.16 7.86 -15.71
CA TYR A 31 18.16 6.81 -15.87
C TYR A 31 18.84 5.59 -16.48
N ALA A 32 18.70 4.44 -15.84
CA ALA A 32 19.36 3.22 -16.27
C ALA A 32 18.46 2.00 -16.02
N VAL A 33 18.79 0.89 -16.67
CA VAL A 33 18.12 -0.40 -16.50
C VAL A 33 19.14 -1.40 -16.00
N ASP A 34 18.97 -1.86 -14.75
CA ASP A 34 19.79 -2.91 -14.18
C ASP A 34 19.23 -4.29 -14.52
N GLU A 35 20.12 -5.25 -14.77
CA GLU A 35 19.76 -6.63 -15.08
C GLU A 35 18.90 -7.32 -14.02
N ASN A 36 19.05 -6.96 -12.74
CA ASN A 36 18.34 -7.56 -11.62
C ASN A 36 17.14 -6.72 -11.17
N PHE A 37 17.29 -5.39 -11.19
CA PHE A 37 16.32 -4.46 -10.62
C PHE A 37 15.40 -3.80 -11.66
N GLY A 38 15.72 -3.92 -12.95
CA GLY A 38 15.01 -3.21 -14.00
C GLY A 38 15.30 -1.70 -13.96
N PRO A 39 14.34 -0.87 -14.41
CA PRO A 39 14.51 0.58 -14.43
C PRO A 39 14.72 1.18 -13.03
N PHE A 40 15.71 2.06 -12.92
CA PHE A 40 15.96 2.87 -11.73
C PHE A 40 16.54 4.23 -12.14
N PHE A 41 16.63 5.17 -11.20
CA PHE A 41 17.40 6.39 -11.43
C PHE A 41 18.31 6.74 -10.26
N LEU A 42 19.44 7.37 -10.60
CA LEU A 42 20.33 8.05 -9.68
C LEU A 42 20.32 9.54 -9.97
N LYS A 43 20.13 10.34 -8.93
CA LYS A 43 20.21 11.80 -9.00
C LYS A 43 21.39 12.28 -8.17
N PHE A 44 22.29 13.08 -8.75
CA PHE A 44 23.44 13.66 -8.07
C PHE A 44 23.35 15.18 -7.99
N CYS A 45 23.69 15.72 -6.82
CA CYS A 45 23.89 17.15 -6.61
C CYS A 45 25.33 17.54 -6.97
N SER A 46 25.52 18.56 -7.80
CA SER A 46 26.86 19.04 -8.20
C SER A 46 27.61 19.77 -7.08
N TYR A 47 26.94 20.08 -5.97
CA TYR A 47 27.50 20.84 -4.86
C TYR A 47 27.76 19.94 -3.65
N PHE A 48 28.96 20.09 -3.05
CA PHE A 48 29.39 19.38 -1.85
C PHE A 48 28.34 19.52 -0.72
N PRO A 49 27.89 18.43 -0.06
CA PRO A 49 28.52 17.12 0.02
C PRO A 49 28.05 16.11 -1.05
N TYR A 50 27.66 16.58 -2.23
CA TYR A 50 27.34 15.76 -3.40
C TYR A 50 26.21 14.75 -3.14
N ASN A 51 25.20 15.15 -2.38
CA ASN A 51 24.09 14.28 -2.03
C ASN A 51 23.50 13.58 -3.27
N ALA A 52 23.29 12.28 -3.14
CA ALA A 52 22.68 11.44 -4.16
C ALA A 52 21.29 10.95 -3.74
N LYS A 53 20.43 10.67 -4.70
CA LYS A 53 19.14 9.99 -4.51
C LYS A 53 19.04 8.81 -5.46
N LEU A 54 18.98 7.61 -4.90
CA LEU A 54 18.61 6.38 -5.60
C LEU A 54 17.10 6.18 -5.51
N CYS A 55 16.48 5.86 -6.64
CA CYS A 55 15.08 5.48 -6.72
C CYS A 55 14.94 4.20 -7.54
N LEU A 56 14.32 3.19 -6.97
CA LEU A 56 14.13 1.87 -7.56
C LEU A 56 12.70 1.38 -7.31
N ASN A 57 12.27 0.38 -8.07
CA ASN A 57 10.92 -0.19 -7.97
C ASN A 57 10.97 -1.69 -7.64
N GLY A 58 10.38 -2.07 -6.51
CA GLY A 58 10.34 -3.47 -6.08
C GLY A 58 9.54 -4.38 -7.02
N HIS A 59 8.56 -3.86 -7.74
CA HIS A 59 7.80 -4.64 -8.72
C HIS A 59 8.62 -4.94 -9.98
N GLU A 60 9.43 -3.98 -10.44
CA GLU A 60 10.34 -4.20 -11.58
C GLU A 60 11.45 -5.18 -11.21
N TYR A 61 11.96 -5.13 -9.97
CA TYR A 61 12.83 -6.18 -9.43
C TYR A 61 12.14 -7.55 -9.49
N ALA A 62 10.91 -7.68 -8.98
CA ALA A 62 10.19 -8.96 -8.97
C ALA A 62 9.96 -9.50 -10.39
N LYS A 63 9.53 -8.66 -11.34
CA LYS A 63 9.36 -9.02 -12.76
C LYS A 63 10.67 -9.53 -13.36
N ARG A 64 11.79 -8.83 -13.15
CA ARG A 64 13.11 -9.27 -13.61
C ARG A 64 13.53 -10.62 -13.03
N GLN A 65 13.23 -10.89 -11.77
CA GLN A 65 13.53 -12.20 -11.18
C GLN A 65 12.64 -13.31 -11.77
N LEU A 66 11.35 -13.05 -12.01
CA LEU A 66 10.46 -14.02 -12.68
C LEU A 66 10.93 -14.33 -14.10
N GLU A 67 11.32 -13.32 -14.88
CA GLU A 67 11.89 -13.49 -16.23
C GLU A 67 13.13 -14.39 -16.20
N ARG A 68 14.04 -14.17 -15.24
CA ARG A 68 15.26 -14.97 -15.10
C ARG A 68 15.01 -16.40 -14.67
N GLU A 69 13.97 -16.64 -13.88
CA GLU A 69 13.55 -17.98 -13.48
C GLU A 69 12.65 -18.67 -14.53
N GLY A 70 12.31 -17.97 -15.62
CA GLY A 70 11.42 -18.52 -16.67
C GLY A 70 9.99 -18.73 -16.20
N ILE A 71 9.54 -18.02 -15.16
CA ILE A 71 8.19 -18.15 -14.61
C ILE A 71 7.25 -17.23 -15.37
N ALA A 72 6.26 -17.82 -16.05
CA ALA A 72 5.26 -17.07 -16.79
C ALA A 72 4.41 -16.17 -15.87
N TYR A 73 4.21 -14.92 -16.29
CA TYR A 73 3.36 -13.96 -15.57
C TYR A 73 2.77 -12.93 -16.53
N GLU A 74 1.66 -12.32 -16.12
CA GLU A 74 1.11 -11.14 -16.79
C GLU A 74 1.36 -9.91 -15.91
N ALA A 75 1.87 -8.85 -16.50
CA ALA A 75 2.21 -7.62 -15.78
C ALA A 75 0.98 -6.74 -15.53
N LEU A 76 1.00 -6.01 -14.41
CA LEU A 76 0.29 -4.74 -14.25
C LEU A 76 1.33 -3.61 -14.28
N ASP A 77 0.89 -2.36 -14.49
CA ASP A 77 1.75 -1.22 -14.16
C ASP A 77 2.11 -1.31 -12.68
N ASN A 78 3.39 -1.28 -12.29
CA ASN A 78 3.77 -1.42 -10.87
C ASN A 78 3.14 -2.63 -10.14
N GLY A 79 2.97 -3.79 -10.81
CA GLY A 79 2.34 -4.98 -10.23
C GLY A 79 2.40 -6.22 -11.11
N VAL A 80 1.77 -7.30 -10.66
CA VAL A 80 1.60 -8.57 -11.38
C VAL A 80 0.12 -8.94 -11.34
N LEU A 81 -0.47 -9.22 -12.51
CA LEU A 81 -1.87 -9.61 -12.69
C LEU A 81 -2.05 -11.11 -12.44
N SER A 82 -1.23 -11.94 -13.07
CA SER A 82 -1.24 -13.39 -12.92
C SER A 82 0.19 -13.91 -12.92
N CYS A 83 0.44 -15.03 -12.24
CA CYS A 83 1.76 -15.65 -12.15
C CYS A 83 1.57 -17.16 -12.09
N ALA A 84 2.35 -17.92 -12.87
CA ALA A 84 2.31 -19.38 -12.85
C ALA A 84 2.72 -19.96 -11.49
N ASP A 85 3.62 -19.29 -10.77
CA ASP A 85 3.98 -19.61 -9.38
C ASP A 85 3.87 -18.38 -8.47
N PRO A 86 2.68 -18.11 -7.89
CA PRO A 86 2.48 -17.00 -6.97
C PRO A 86 3.26 -17.14 -5.65
N ARG A 87 3.53 -18.38 -5.20
CA ARG A 87 4.30 -18.62 -3.98
C ARG A 87 5.74 -18.20 -4.19
N ARG A 88 6.31 -18.54 -5.35
CA ARG A 88 7.66 -18.11 -5.72
C ARG A 88 7.77 -16.61 -5.92
N LEU A 89 6.79 -15.98 -6.56
CA LEU A 89 6.70 -14.52 -6.65
C LEU A 89 6.75 -13.86 -5.25
N GLN A 90 5.98 -14.38 -4.29
CA GLN A 90 6.00 -13.84 -2.93
C GLN A 90 7.39 -13.99 -2.27
N GLN A 91 8.04 -15.15 -2.43
CA GLN A 91 9.41 -15.38 -1.93
C GLN A 91 10.43 -14.40 -2.55
N ILE A 92 10.30 -14.10 -3.85
CA ILE A 92 11.14 -13.12 -4.55
C ILE A 92 10.95 -11.73 -3.92
N CYS A 93 9.70 -11.30 -3.73
CA CYS A 93 9.37 -10.02 -3.09
C CYS A 93 9.90 -9.92 -1.66
N ASP A 94 9.80 -11.01 -0.89
CA ASP A 94 10.30 -11.10 0.49
C ASP A 94 11.83 -11.11 0.55
N GLY A 95 12.48 -11.66 -0.47
CA GLY A 95 13.94 -11.69 -0.60
C GLY A 95 14.60 -10.37 -1.00
N LEU A 96 13.86 -9.28 -1.26
CA LEU A 96 14.44 -7.97 -1.53
C LEU A 96 14.97 -7.32 -0.25
N SER A 97 16.30 -7.36 -0.07
CA SER A 97 17.00 -6.95 1.15
C SER A 97 17.79 -5.65 1.02
N ALA A 98 18.18 -5.08 2.16
CA ALA A 98 19.09 -3.94 2.25
C ALA A 98 20.41 -4.20 1.49
N ASP A 99 20.99 -5.39 1.63
CA ASP A 99 22.28 -5.74 1.00
C ASP A 99 22.18 -5.83 -0.52
N LYS A 100 21.03 -6.26 -1.07
CA LYS A 100 20.80 -6.23 -2.52
C LYS A 100 20.74 -4.79 -3.03
N ILE A 101 20.08 -3.90 -2.30
CA ILE A 101 19.98 -2.47 -2.65
C ILE A 101 21.35 -1.77 -2.51
N ASP A 102 22.12 -2.06 -1.46
CA ASP A 102 23.46 -1.50 -1.31
C ASP A 102 24.36 -1.98 -2.46
N ARG A 103 24.37 -3.28 -2.78
CA ARG A 103 25.12 -3.83 -3.94
C ARG A 103 24.73 -3.17 -5.27
N LEU A 104 23.44 -2.91 -5.50
CA LEU A 104 23.00 -2.16 -6.67
C LEU A 104 23.68 -0.78 -6.70
N LEU A 105 23.61 -0.02 -5.60
CA LEU A 105 24.24 1.30 -5.53
C LEU A 105 25.76 1.20 -5.75
N ARG A 106 26.45 0.25 -5.11
CA ARG A 106 27.91 0.09 -5.26
C ARG A 106 28.30 -0.25 -6.69
N LYS A 107 27.56 -1.15 -7.35
CA LYS A 107 27.76 -1.50 -8.77
C LYS A 107 27.68 -0.24 -9.64
N TRP A 108 26.63 0.55 -9.49
CA TRP A 108 26.42 1.72 -10.34
C TRP A 108 27.33 2.91 -10.00
N LEU A 109 27.71 3.10 -8.74
CA LEU A 109 28.75 4.09 -8.38
C LEU A 109 30.12 3.74 -8.95
N HIS A 110 30.41 2.46 -9.19
CA HIS A 110 31.65 2.05 -9.85
C HIS A 110 31.65 2.32 -11.37
N LEU A 111 30.47 2.23 -12.00
CA LEU A 111 30.31 2.42 -13.44
C LEU A 111 30.13 3.89 -13.85
N LEU A 112 29.58 4.71 -12.96
CA LEU A 112 29.27 6.11 -13.22
C LEU A 112 30.39 7.02 -12.71
N PRO A 113 30.52 8.25 -13.27
CA PRO A 113 31.43 9.25 -12.70
C PRO A 113 31.11 9.52 -11.23
N ASP A 114 32.06 9.22 -10.34
CA ASP A 114 31.95 9.46 -8.90
C ASP A 114 32.58 10.82 -8.55
N PRO A 115 31.89 11.69 -7.79
CA PRO A 115 32.48 12.96 -7.34
C PRO A 115 33.66 12.78 -6.36
N PHE A 116 33.81 11.61 -5.74
CA PHE A 116 34.94 11.30 -4.85
C PHE A 116 36.06 10.59 -5.62
N THR A 117 37.27 11.11 -5.48
CA THR A 117 38.46 10.46 -6.06
C THR A 117 38.78 9.15 -5.36
N THR A 118 39.64 8.32 -5.96
CA THR A 118 40.14 7.11 -5.29
C THR A 118 40.83 7.42 -3.96
N ALA A 119 41.52 8.56 -3.84
CA ALA A 119 42.13 9.00 -2.59
C ALA A 119 41.06 9.31 -1.53
N ASP A 120 39.98 9.99 -1.91
CA ASP A 120 38.86 10.30 -1.02
C ASP A 120 38.17 9.01 -0.51
N GLN A 121 37.93 8.07 -1.42
CA GLN A 121 37.31 6.79 -1.07
C GLN A 121 38.19 5.92 -0.15
N LYS A 122 39.52 6.02 -0.28
CA LYS A 122 40.49 5.40 0.65
C LYS A 122 40.52 6.09 2.00
N ALA A 123 40.33 7.41 2.03
CA ALA A 123 40.19 8.20 3.26
C ALA A 123 38.82 8.02 3.95
N GLY A 124 37.90 7.27 3.34
CA GLY A 124 36.60 6.91 3.94
C GLY A 124 35.42 7.77 3.47
N TYR A 125 35.61 8.69 2.52
CA TYR A 125 34.51 9.46 1.95
C TYR A 125 33.70 8.57 1.00
N ARG A 126 32.59 8.04 1.51
CA ARG A 126 31.69 7.14 0.78
C ARG A 126 30.24 7.47 1.08
N TYR A 127 29.36 7.15 0.13
CA TYR A 127 27.92 7.25 0.34
C TYR A 127 27.43 6.20 1.34
N ASP A 128 26.75 6.65 2.39
CA ASP A 128 25.89 5.84 3.26
C ASP A 128 24.43 6.02 2.84
N ILE A 129 23.63 4.96 2.90
CA ILE A 129 22.26 4.95 2.36
C ILE A 129 21.27 5.22 3.49
N SER A 130 20.46 6.27 3.29
CA SER A 130 19.30 6.56 4.13
C SER A 130 18.00 6.45 3.35
N ILE A 131 16.97 5.89 3.97
CA ILE A 131 15.64 5.71 3.42
C ILE A 131 14.90 7.05 3.53
N LEU A 132 14.81 7.73 2.39
CA LEU A 132 14.05 8.97 2.25
C LEU A 132 12.54 8.71 2.22
N GLN A 133 12.13 7.68 1.47
CA GLN A 133 10.76 7.23 1.30
C GLN A 133 10.79 5.72 1.01
N ALA A 134 9.84 4.97 1.57
CA ALA A 134 9.62 3.57 1.24
C ALA A 134 8.13 3.30 1.07
N GLU A 135 7.79 2.54 0.03
CA GLU A 135 6.41 2.16 -0.30
C GLU A 135 6.29 0.64 -0.20
N PHE A 136 5.29 0.18 0.57
CA PHE A 136 5.01 -1.23 0.78
C PHE A 136 3.60 -1.52 0.31
N SER A 137 3.46 -2.36 -0.71
CA SER A 137 2.20 -2.65 -1.36
C SER A 137 1.71 -4.06 -1.08
N LEU A 138 0.41 -4.18 -0.87
CA LEU A 138 -0.36 -5.42 -0.96
C LEU A 138 -1.33 -5.28 -2.14
N THR A 139 -1.22 -6.17 -3.13
CA THR A 139 -2.12 -6.20 -4.29
C THR A 139 -2.94 -7.48 -4.23
N GLN A 140 -4.26 -7.35 -4.23
CA GLN A 140 -5.19 -8.47 -4.32
C GLN A 140 -5.88 -8.40 -5.68
N VAL A 141 -5.50 -9.31 -6.57
CA VAL A 141 -6.13 -9.45 -7.90
C VAL A 141 -7.48 -10.13 -7.72
N LEU A 142 -8.50 -9.57 -8.35
CA LEU A 142 -9.88 -10.01 -8.19
C LEU A 142 -10.30 -10.85 -9.41
N ASP A 143 -10.95 -11.97 -9.14
CA ASP A 143 -11.53 -12.87 -10.16
C ASP A 143 -12.69 -12.19 -10.90
N ARG A 144 -13.49 -11.38 -10.19
CA ARG A 144 -14.62 -10.61 -10.72
C ARG A 144 -14.37 -9.10 -10.55
N PRO A 145 -13.55 -8.47 -11.41
CA PRO A 145 -13.09 -7.09 -11.23
C PRO A 145 -14.21 -6.04 -11.14
N VAL A 146 -15.32 -6.23 -11.86
CA VAL A 146 -16.47 -5.32 -11.83
C VAL A 146 -17.12 -5.30 -10.44
N HIS A 147 -17.33 -6.47 -9.84
CA HIS A 147 -17.81 -6.57 -8.46
C HIS A 147 -16.78 -6.04 -7.47
N GLY A 148 -15.49 -6.23 -7.76
CA GLY A 148 -14.38 -5.64 -7.01
C GLY A 148 -14.46 -4.12 -6.89
N ARG A 149 -14.82 -3.44 -7.98
CA ARG A 149 -15.05 -1.99 -7.98
C ARG A 149 -16.24 -1.61 -7.08
N LEU A 150 -17.38 -2.29 -7.24
CA LEU A 150 -18.58 -2.02 -6.43
C LEU A 150 -18.30 -2.23 -4.94
N PHE A 151 -17.63 -3.33 -4.60
CA PHE A 151 -17.15 -3.64 -3.26
C PHE A 151 -16.28 -2.49 -2.72
N PHE A 152 -15.29 -2.03 -3.49
CA PHE A 152 -14.40 -0.97 -3.04
C PHE A 152 -15.11 0.37 -2.85
N GLU A 153 -16.08 0.71 -3.70
CA GLU A 153 -16.91 1.90 -3.53
C GLU A 153 -17.73 1.84 -2.22
N GLN A 154 -18.21 0.66 -1.82
CA GLN A 154 -18.88 0.46 -0.53
C GLN A 154 -17.91 0.58 0.65
N VAL A 155 -16.73 -0.04 0.57
CA VAL A 155 -15.66 0.09 1.60
C VAL A 155 -15.37 1.56 1.86
N ILE A 156 -15.23 2.38 0.82
CA ILE A 156 -15.00 3.82 0.97
C ILE A 156 -16.14 4.51 1.71
N ARG A 157 -17.41 4.21 1.38
CA ARG A 157 -18.58 4.85 1.98
C ARG A 157 -18.71 4.54 3.48
N GLU A 158 -18.40 3.31 3.88
CA GLU A 158 -18.57 2.85 5.25
C GLU A 158 -17.39 3.18 6.16
N ASN A 159 -16.20 3.43 5.60
CA ASN A 159 -14.97 3.61 6.35
C ASN A 159 -14.40 5.04 6.22
N LEU A 160 -15.28 6.04 6.13
CA LEU A 160 -14.89 7.46 6.07
C LEU A 160 -14.14 7.93 7.33
N ASP A 161 -14.29 7.22 8.44
CA ASP A 161 -13.81 7.60 9.75
C ASP A 161 -12.52 6.90 10.19
N LEU A 162 -11.85 6.13 9.31
CA LEU A 162 -10.56 5.46 9.56
C LEU A 162 -9.43 6.39 10.05
N GLY A 163 -9.57 7.69 9.86
CA GLY A 163 -8.65 8.73 10.33
C GLY A 163 -8.87 9.15 11.77
N ARG A 164 -9.91 8.63 12.45
CA ARG A 164 -10.16 8.85 13.88
C ARG A 164 -9.01 8.25 14.70
N PRO A 165 -8.67 8.85 15.86
CA PRO A 165 -7.55 8.39 16.67
C PRO A 165 -7.56 6.90 17.01
N ASP A 166 -8.74 6.34 17.34
CA ASP A 166 -8.86 4.93 17.73
C ASP A 166 -8.58 3.99 16.56
N GLU A 167 -9.12 4.28 15.38
CA GLU A 167 -8.86 3.52 14.15
C GLU A 167 -7.39 3.61 13.72
N VAL A 168 -6.81 4.81 13.74
CA VAL A 168 -5.39 5.01 13.40
C VAL A 168 -4.48 4.26 14.39
N GLN A 169 -4.85 4.20 15.66
CA GLN A 169 -4.12 3.43 16.67
C GLN A 169 -4.12 1.93 16.34
N LEU A 170 -5.25 1.39 15.87
CA LEU A 170 -5.34 -0.01 15.43
C LEU A 170 -4.51 -0.26 14.17
N ILE A 171 -4.70 0.56 13.13
CA ILE A 171 -4.06 0.39 11.82
C ILE A 171 -2.53 0.44 11.95
N PHE A 172 -2.00 1.43 12.68
CA PHE A 172 -0.55 1.64 12.82
C PHE A 172 0.05 1.00 14.08
N ASP A 173 -0.75 0.40 14.96
CA ASP A 173 -0.34 -0.22 16.22
C ASP A 173 0.53 0.71 17.08
N ARG A 174 -0.06 1.86 17.39
CA ARG A 174 0.55 2.91 18.19
C ARG A 174 -0.45 3.46 19.17
N ARG A 175 -0.03 3.58 20.43
CA ARG A 175 -0.83 4.29 21.44
C ARG A 175 -0.96 5.76 21.05
N ILE A 176 -2.18 6.20 20.78
CA ILE A 176 -2.48 7.59 20.43
C ILE A 176 -3.14 8.26 21.64
N THR A 177 -2.56 9.39 22.05
CA THR A 177 -3.07 10.21 23.16
C THR A 177 -3.33 11.64 22.68
N ARG A 178 -4.01 12.45 23.50
CA ARG A 178 -4.22 13.89 23.22
C ARG A 178 -2.90 14.65 22.99
N ARG A 179 -1.80 14.19 23.60
CA ARG A 179 -0.45 14.78 23.45
C ARG A 179 0.30 14.29 22.21
N THR A 180 -0.21 13.31 21.47
CA THR A 180 0.48 12.77 20.29
C THR A 180 0.48 13.78 19.15
N PRO A 181 1.64 14.33 18.73
CA PRO A 181 1.72 15.32 17.68
C PRO A 181 1.55 14.68 16.30
N GLY A 182 1.06 15.46 15.34
CA GLY A 182 0.96 15.07 13.93
C GLY A 182 -0.47 14.92 13.41
N ARG A 183 -0.58 14.86 12.08
CA ARG A 183 -1.85 14.77 11.36
C ARG A 183 -2.38 13.33 11.37
N ARG A 184 -3.68 13.19 11.61
CA ARG A 184 -4.48 11.97 11.52
C ARG A 184 -5.75 12.34 10.79
N ARG A 185 -6.03 11.71 9.66
CA ARG A 185 -7.21 12.01 8.83
C ARG A 185 -7.45 10.92 7.81
N THR A 186 -8.71 10.79 7.39
CA THR A 186 -9.09 10.13 6.15
C THR A 186 -9.22 11.19 5.05
N ARG A 187 -8.83 10.86 3.83
CA ARG A 187 -9.15 11.65 2.64
C ARG A 187 -9.59 10.72 1.52
N ILE A 188 -10.72 11.03 0.91
CA ILE A 188 -11.08 10.45 -0.38
C ILE A 188 -10.56 11.37 -1.47
N LEU A 189 -9.86 10.79 -2.43
CA LEU A 189 -9.45 11.46 -3.65
C LEU A 189 -10.12 10.78 -4.84
N THR A 190 -10.95 11.53 -5.55
CA THR A 190 -11.53 11.13 -6.82
C THR A 190 -10.67 11.74 -7.93
N GLN A 191 -9.85 10.91 -8.59
CA GLN A 191 -9.12 11.30 -9.80
C GLN A 191 -9.76 10.57 -10.98
N GLY A 192 -10.42 11.33 -11.87
CA GLY A 192 -11.30 10.75 -12.89
C GLY A 192 -12.47 10.00 -12.26
N VAL A 193 -12.65 8.73 -12.62
CA VAL A 193 -13.73 7.85 -12.12
C VAL A 193 -13.30 6.85 -11.04
N THR A 194 -12.02 6.82 -10.66
CA THR A 194 -11.52 5.86 -9.66
C THR A 194 -11.29 6.56 -8.31
N PRO A 195 -12.12 6.30 -7.29
CA PRO A 195 -11.87 6.85 -5.97
C PRO A 195 -10.66 6.17 -5.33
N SER A 196 -10.04 6.86 -4.37
CA SER A 196 -8.98 6.28 -3.54
C SER A 196 -9.13 6.74 -2.10
N LEU A 197 -8.93 5.81 -1.18
CA LEU A 197 -8.97 6.02 0.26
C LEU A 197 -7.56 6.30 0.76
N HIS A 198 -7.38 7.37 1.53
CA HIS A 198 -6.10 7.74 2.11
C HIS A 198 -6.22 7.88 3.62
N VAL A 199 -5.46 7.08 4.37
CA VAL A 199 -5.39 7.17 5.83
C VAL A 199 -4.01 7.69 6.22
N TYR A 200 -3.98 8.76 7.01
CA TYR A 200 -2.74 9.43 7.41
C TYR A 200 -2.39 9.17 8.87
N TYR A 201 -1.11 8.89 9.13
CA TYR A 201 -0.49 8.94 10.45
C TYR A 201 0.83 9.70 10.37
N LYS A 202 0.87 10.93 10.91
CA LYS A 202 2.03 11.83 10.82
C LYS A 202 2.46 12.05 9.36
N SER A 203 3.68 11.65 8.98
CA SER A 203 4.21 11.72 7.61
C SER A 203 4.05 10.40 6.83
N THR A 204 3.43 9.40 7.43
CA THR A 204 3.08 8.12 6.79
C THR A 204 1.64 8.16 6.28
N ARG A 205 1.41 7.50 5.15
CA ARG A 205 0.10 7.42 4.51
C ARG A 205 -0.15 6.03 3.97
N ILE A 206 -1.33 5.48 4.22
CA ILE A 206 -1.86 4.34 3.48
C ILE A 206 -2.75 4.87 2.36
N LYS A 207 -2.57 4.37 1.14
CA LYS A 207 -3.42 4.62 -0.02
C LYS A 207 -4.04 3.29 -0.44
N GLN A 208 -5.36 3.21 -0.47
CA GLN A 208 -6.10 2.08 -1.01
C GLN A 208 -6.91 2.51 -2.24
N TYR A 209 -6.87 1.73 -3.32
CA TYR A 209 -7.55 2.05 -4.57
C TYR A 209 -7.77 0.84 -5.47
N HIS A 210 -8.74 0.94 -6.37
CA HIS A 210 -8.97 -0.05 -7.42
C HIS A 210 -7.98 0.19 -8.57
N LYS A 211 -7.00 -0.70 -8.69
CA LYS A 211 -5.89 -0.61 -9.64
C LYS A 211 -6.28 -1.25 -10.96
N GLU A 212 -6.16 -0.45 -12.04
CA GLU A 212 -6.37 -0.87 -13.44
C GLU A 212 -7.70 -1.60 -13.70
N GLN A 213 -8.70 -1.36 -12.87
CA GLN A 213 -9.97 -2.12 -12.89
C GLN A 213 -9.79 -3.64 -12.75
N ARG A 214 -8.72 -4.10 -12.07
CA ARG A 214 -8.38 -5.53 -11.94
C ARG A 214 -8.06 -5.96 -10.51
N ALA A 215 -7.51 -5.07 -9.70
CA ALA A 215 -6.99 -5.42 -8.38
C ALA A 215 -7.28 -4.36 -7.33
N LEU A 216 -7.40 -4.77 -6.07
CA LEU A 216 -7.37 -3.86 -4.93
C LEU A 216 -5.92 -3.69 -4.47
N ARG A 217 -5.41 -2.46 -4.51
CA ARG A 217 -4.07 -2.11 -4.01
C ARG A 217 -4.20 -1.36 -2.69
N THR A 218 -3.58 -1.89 -1.64
CA THR A 218 -3.35 -1.19 -0.36
C THR A 218 -1.85 -0.94 -0.23
N GLU A 219 -1.44 0.32 -0.09
CA GLU A 219 -0.03 0.69 -0.07
C GLU A 219 0.30 1.68 1.04
N THR A 220 1.29 1.34 1.88
CA THR A 220 1.81 2.22 2.92
C THR A 220 3.08 2.92 2.43
N THR A 221 3.02 4.25 2.34
CA THR A 221 4.17 5.12 2.06
C THR A 221 4.71 5.70 3.38
N ILE A 222 5.94 5.36 3.75
CA ILE A 222 6.65 5.92 4.91
C ILE A 222 7.64 7.00 4.43
N ASN A 223 7.35 8.27 4.71
CA ASN A 223 8.24 9.40 4.38
C ASN A 223 9.17 9.81 5.54
N ASN A 224 8.88 9.34 6.76
CA ASN A 224 9.70 9.64 7.93
C ASN A 224 9.74 8.45 8.89
N THR A 225 10.86 7.73 8.92
CA THR A 225 11.05 6.54 9.77
C THR A 225 10.96 6.85 11.27
N TYR A 226 11.28 8.09 11.67
CA TYR A 226 11.20 8.53 13.06
C TYR A 226 9.77 8.61 13.59
N ASP A 227 8.76 8.64 12.71
CA ASP A 227 7.35 8.55 13.13
C ASP A 227 7.08 7.27 13.93
N PHE A 228 7.90 6.23 13.70
CA PHE A 228 7.88 4.93 14.34
C PHE A 228 9.07 4.68 15.30
N GLY A 229 9.88 5.71 15.59
CA GLY A 229 11.08 5.56 16.44
C GLY A 229 12.22 4.79 15.79
N ILE A 230 12.25 4.69 14.46
CA ILE A 230 13.26 3.92 13.71
C ILE A 230 14.21 4.88 12.98
N GLY A 231 15.51 4.58 13.01
CA GLY A 231 16.53 5.34 12.28
C GLY A 231 16.39 5.24 10.75
N LYS A 232 16.94 6.21 10.02
CA LYS A 232 16.81 6.29 8.56
C LYS A 232 17.75 5.39 7.77
N ARG A 233 18.79 4.82 8.39
CA ARG A 233 19.78 4.00 7.67
C ARG A 233 19.14 2.77 7.03
N LEU A 234 19.67 2.36 5.88
CA LEU A 234 19.13 1.26 5.07
C LEU A 234 18.99 -0.07 5.81
N HIS A 235 19.87 -0.37 6.78
CA HIS A 235 19.75 -1.59 7.61
C HIS A 235 18.41 -1.70 8.36
N ASN A 236 17.69 -0.58 8.55
CA ASN A 236 16.37 -0.59 9.17
C ASN A 236 15.23 -0.98 8.20
N LEU A 237 15.53 -1.25 6.92
CA LEU A 237 14.52 -1.60 5.92
C LEU A 237 13.62 -2.76 6.35
N ALA A 238 14.18 -3.81 6.97
CA ALA A 238 13.40 -4.96 7.43
C ALA A 238 12.34 -4.56 8.48
N LYS A 239 12.69 -3.68 9.42
CA LYS A 239 11.76 -3.17 10.44
C LYS A 239 10.66 -2.31 9.80
N LEU A 240 11.00 -1.51 8.79
CA LEU A 240 10.02 -0.70 8.06
C LEU A 240 9.09 -1.55 7.20
N ARG A 241 9.61 -2.63 6.57
CA ARG A 241 8.82 -3.62 5.85
C ARG A 241 7.77 -4.25 6.77
N ASP A 242 8.18 -4.71 7.95
CA ASP A 242 7.28 -5.30 8.93
C ASP A 242 6.14 -4.34 9.30
N ILE A 243 6.46 -3.08 9.59
CA ILE A 243 5.44 -2.05 9.87
C ILE A 243 4.53 -1.80 8.66
N GLY A 244 5.09 -1.59 7.47
CA GLY A 244 4.32 -1.24 6.28
C GLY A 244 3.38 -2.35 5.84
N PHE A 245 3.87 -3.59 5.79
CA PHE A 245 3.02 -4.73 5.42
C PHE A 245 1.97 -5.04 6.48
N ARG A 246 2.30 -4.96 7.77
CA ARG A 246 1.30 -5.13 8.84
C ARG A 246 0.26 -4.02 8.81
N ALA A 247 0.64 -2.77 8.56
CA ALA A 247 -0.30 -1.66 8.44
C ALA A 247 -1.30 -1.89 7.28
N ASN A 248 -0.82 -2.37 6.12
CA ASN A 248 -1.70 -2.77 5.03
C ASN A 248 -2.68 -3.87 5.45
N ARG A 249 -2.21 -4.91 6.14
CA ARG A 249 -3.05 -6.03 6.60
C ARG A 249 -4.06 -5.59 7.67
N ARG A 250 -3.65 -4.75 8.61
CA ARG A 250 -4.53 -4.23 9.67
C ARG A 250 -5.60 -3.31 9.13
N LEU A 251 -5.30 -2.50 8.11
CA LEU A 251 -6.32 -1.72 7.43
C LEU A 251 -7.45 -2.63 6.93
N LEU A 252 -7.12 -3.71 6.24
CA LEU A 252 -8.11 -4.69 5.76
C LEU A 252 -8.88 -5.40 6.88
N GLN A 253 -8.29 -5.54 8.07
CA GLN A 253 -8.95 -6.15 9.24
C GLN A 253 -9.87 -5.17 9.97
N VAL A 254 -9.54 -3.88 9.94
CA VAL A 254 -10.30 -2.80 10.58
C VAL A 254 -11.47 -2.37 9.70
N GLU A 255 -11.29 -2.41 8.38
CA GLU A 255 -12.35 -2.11 7.43
C GLU A 255 -13.58 -2.96 7.69
N ARG A 256 -14.71 -2.28 7.90
CA ARG A 256 -16.01 -2.91 8.11
C ARG A 256 -16.85 -2.76 6.85
N LEU A 257 -17.67 -3.76 6.60
CA LEU A 257 -18.72 -3.72 5.59
C LEU A 257 -20.00 -4.21 6.28
N SER A 258 -21.03 -3.38 6.26
CA SER A 258 -22.36 -3.66 6.80
C SER A 258 -23.23 -4.38 5.78
N TYR A 259 -22.68 -4.63 4.58
CA TYR A 259 -23.38 -5.16 3.43
C TYR A 259 -23.10 -6.65 3.23
N ASP A 260 -24.12 -7.48 3.46
CA ASP A 260 -24.11 -8.92 3.18
C ASP A 260 -24.38 -9.16 1.68
N CYS A 261 -23.32 -9.04 0.87
CA CYS A 261 -23.39 -9.18 -0.59
C CYS A 261 -23.24 -10.64 -1.06
N ILE A 262 -23.20 -11.63 -0.15
CA ILE A 262 -22.84 -13.03 -0.49
C ILE A 262 -24.06 -13.89 -0.83
N LEU A 263 -25.28 -13.35 -0.88
CA LEU A 263 -26.38 -14.01 -1.59
C LEU A 263 -26.29 -13.65 -3.09
N ALA A 264 -25.13 -13.99 -3.67
CA ALA A 264 -24.77 -13.77 -5.07
C ALA A 264 -25.87 -14.36 -5.96
N GLU A 265 -26.23 -13.62 -7.02
CA GLU A 265 -27.19 -13.93 -8.10
C GLU A 265 -27.76 -15.35 -8.11
N ASP A 266 -26.94 -16.41 -8.12
CA ASP A 266 -27.35 -17.81 -8.04
C ASP A 266 -28.31 -18.13 -6.88
N THR A 267 -28.07 -17.62 -5.67
CA THR A 267 -28.99 -17.84 -4.54
C THR A 267 -30.29 -17.05 -4.74
N PHE A 268 -30.20 -15.82 -5.27
CA PHE A 268 -31.38 -15.04 -5.62
C PHE A 268 -32.21 -15.73 -6.71
N GLN A 269 -31.57 -16.26 -7.75
CA GLN A 269 -32.19 -17.02 -8.83
C GLN A 269 -32.75 -18.36 -8.34
N GLN A 270 -32.05 -19.06 -7.44
CA GLN A 270 -32.53 -20.28 -6.79
C GLN A 270 -33.78 -20.01 -5.94
N ILE A 271 -33.82 -18.89 -5.21
CA ILE A 271 -34.99 -18.50 -4.42
C ILE A 271 -36.14 -18.07 -5.34
N ASN A 272 -35.86 -17.35 -6.42
CA ASN A 272 -36.85 -16.84 -7.37
C ASN A 272 -37.40 -17.95 -8.30
N GLY A 273 -36.64 -19.03 -8.50
CA GLY A 273 -37.00 -20.20 -9.30
C GLY A 273 -37.80 -21.26 -8.52
N PRO A 274 -38.63 -22.07 -9.21
CA PRO A 274 -39.31 -23.20 -8.57
C PRO A 274 -38.31 -24.29 -8.16
N ILE A 275 -38.55 -24.93 -7.02
CA ILE A 275 -37.75 -26.07 -6.56
C ILE A 275 -38.60 -27.35 -6.60
N GLU A 276 -37.96 -28.49 -6.81
CA GLU A 276 -38.61 -29.79 -6.71
C GLU A 276 -37.91 -30.61 -5.64
N ARG A 277 -38.66 -31.06 -4.63
CA ARG A 277 -38.12 -31.82 -3.50
C ARG A 277 -39.07 -32.96 -3.17
N ALA A 278 -38.54 -34.18 -3.10
CA ALA A 278 -39.31 -35.39 -2.81
C ALA A 278 -40.53 -35.60 -3.74
N GLY A 279 -40.38 -35.31 -5.03
CA GLY A 279 -41.45 -35.46 -6.03
C GLY A 279 -42.56 -34.41 -5.96
N GLN A 280 -42.38 -33.36 -5.15
CA GLN A 280 -43.31 -32.23 -5.07
C GLN A 280 -42.62 -30.94 -5.52
N ARG A 281 -43.30 -30.20 -6.40
CA ARG A 281 -42.84 -28.90 -6.90
C ARG A 281 -43.34 -27.79 -5.98
N ALA A 282 -42.41 -27.00 -5.43
CA ALA A 282 -42.71 -25.77 -4.73
C ALA A 282 -42.41 -24.56 -5.64
N SER A 283 -43.29 -23.57 -5.61
CA SER A 283 -43.10 -22.31 -6.35
C SER A 283 -41.92 -21.52 -5.79
N GLY A 284 -41.20 -20.83 -6.68
CA GLY A 284 -40.17 -19.89 -6.27
C GLY A 284 -40.77 -18.67 -5.55
N LEU A 285 -39.98 -18.06 -4.69
CA LEU A 285 -40.25 -16.81 -4.00
C LEU A 285 -39.98 -15.64 -4.95
N ARG A 286 -41.00 -15.27 -5.72
CA ARG A 286 -40.92 -14.16 -6.67
C ARG A 286 -41.02 -12.81 -5.97
N PHE A 287 -39.87 -12.19 -5.73
CA PHE A 287 -39.78 -10.94 -4.99
C PHE A 287 -40.64 -9.81 -5.58
N ALA A 288 -40.83 -9.74 -6.90
CA ALA A 288 -41.66 -8.69 -7.52
C ALA A 288 -43.18 -8.85 -7.28
N GLU A 289 -43.65 -9.99 -6.74
CA GLU A 289 -45.08 -10.20 -6.51
C GLU A 289 -45.55 -9.52 -5.21
N PRO A 290 -46.62 -8.70 -5.24
CA PRO A 290 -47.15 -8.01 -4.06
C PRO A 290 -47.47 -8.94 -2.87
N ARG A 291 -47.83 -10.19 -3.16
CA ARG A 291 -48.09 -11.22 -2.14
C ARG A 291 -46.84 -11.65 -1.39
N ILE A 292 -45.70 -11.73 -2.07
CA ILE A 292 -44.42 -12.05 -1.43
C ILE A 292 -43.97 -10.86 -0.58
N HIS A 293 -44.16 -9.63 -1.04
CA HIS A 293 -43.94 -8.44 -0.20
C HIS A 293 -44.82 -8.42 1.06
N ALA A 294 -46.10 -8.79 0.95
CA ALA A 294 -46.99 -8.91 2.10
C ALA A 294 -46.51 -9.96 3.10
N LEU A 295 -46.07 -11.14 2.62
CA LEU A 295 -45.45 -12.18 3.44
C LEU A 295 -44.20 -11.68 4.17
N TRP A 296 -43.30 -10.97 3.48
CA TRP A 296 -42.10 -10.40 4.12
C TRP A 296 -42.43 -9.34 5.17
N HIS A 297 -43.39 -8.46 4.88
CA HIS A 297 -43.89 -7.51 5.87
C HIS A 297 -44.47 -8.22 7.09
N ALA A 298 -45.26 -9.27 6.89
CA ALA A 298 -45.78 -10.09 7.98
C ALA A 298 -44.62 -10.72 8.78
N LEU A 299 -43.64 -11.36 8.13
CA LEU A 299 -42.49 -11.99 8.81
C LEU A 299 -41.64 -10.99 9.62
N ILE A 300 -41.46 -9.77 9.13
CA ILE A 300 -40.66 -8.73 9.80
C ILE A 300 -41.44 -8.11 10.97
N LEU A 301 -42.75 -7.95 10.85
CA LEU A 301 -43.63 -7.43 11.90
C LEU A 301 -43.90 -8.46 13.01
N PHE A 302 -44.05 -9.74 12.65
CA PHE A 302 -44.37 -10.83 13.57
C PHE A 302 -43.11 -11.50 14.11
N ARG A 303 -42.36 -10.81 14.97
CA ARG A 303 -41.17 -11.40 15.62
C ARG A 303 -41.50 -12.44 16.70
N LEU A 304 -42.77 -12.68 17.06
CA LEU A 304 -43.20 -13.62 18.10
C LEU A 304 -44.59 -14.21 17.81
N LEU A 305 -44.66 -15.20 16.92
CA LEU A 305 -45.80 -16.14 16.85
C LEU A 305 -45.28 -17.56 17.08
N PRO A 306 -45.31 -18.06 18.34
CA PRO A 306 -44.79 -19.39 18.67
C PRO A 306 -45.44 -20.53 17.88
N ASN A 307 -46.65 -20.30 17.35
CA ASN A 307 -47.46 -21.28 16.63
C ASN A 307 -47.51 -21.05 15.09
N GLY A 308 -46.75 -20.09 14.55
CA GLY A 308 -46.74 -19.75 13.13
C GLY A 308 -48.00 -19.03 12.62
N PHE A 309 -48.15 -18.96 11.29
CA PHE A 309 -49.34 -18.42 10.59
C PHE A 309 -49.79 -19.38 9.49
N ARG A 310 -51.07 -19.31 9.11
CA ARG A 310 -51.70 -20.08 8.05
C ARG A 310 -51.83 -19.24 6.78
N ARG A 311 -52.05 -19.90 5.64
CA ARG A 311 -52.27 -19.24 4.34
C ARG A 311 -53.42 -18.22 4.34
N ALA A 312 -54.43 -18.42 5.19
CA ALA A 312 -55.57 -17.51 5.30
C ALA A 312 -55.23 -16.19 6.01
N ASP A 313 -54.06 -16.12 6.68
CA ASP A 313 -53.63 -14.96 7.47
C ASP A 313 -52.80 -13.95 6.62
N LEU A 314 -52.62 -14.22 5.32
CA LEU A 314 -51.83 -13.45 4.34
C LEU A 314 -52.68 -12.97 3.16
#